data_AF-A0A117QWQ7-F1
#
_entry.id   AF-A0A117QWQ7-F1
#
_cell.length_a   1.000
_cell.length_b   1.000
_cell.length_c   1.000
_cell.angle_alpha   90.00
_cell.angle_beta   90.00
_cell.angle_gamma   90.00
#
_symmetry.space_group_name_H-M   'P 1'
#
loop_
_entity.id
_entity.type
_entity.pdbx_description
1 polymer ?
#
loop_
_entity_poly.entity_id
_entity_poly.type
_entity_poly.pdbx_seq_one_letter_code
_entity_poly.pdbx_strand_id
1 'polypeptide(L)'
;MYRNEIQYGSTTTDNTTPRPTARRVRTRAAAIALVSLLAAGGAACAAPAEQSGSPGTPAKQSDTKGGTKDNGGDDTAAAGTPAAALGGDSNIVALAGNYGSDTCRKGYVWREARPTDHVCVDPRVRDQARNDNAQADAHRSPGNGGNGPDACATGYVWRDAYPGDLVCADPRVREQARIDNAQADDRRVSTRVWKSRWYPGSQSNGDTGTSRSDQDIPRIQLNGDHYNLGQVRLVIRRNSDNRVLWSGTVNATRHAGFAGGSFGKRTNLTDCSAYGRPVNGHAQAYDVISNRWSARLPVSVGCATL
;
A
#
# COMPACT_ATOMS: atom_id res chain seq x y z
N MET A 1 -2.49 2.82 78.04
CA MET A 1 -1.90 2.59 76.71
C MET A 1 -2.79 1.60 75.98
N TYR A 2 -3.44 2.06 74.92
CA TYR A 2 -4.48 1.34 74.15
C TYR A 2 -3.87 0.21 73.31
N ARG A 3 -4.49 -0.97 73.34
CA ARG A 3 -4.47 -1.98 72.26
C ARG A 3 -5.90 -2.09 71.73
N ASN A 4 -6.13 -1.69 70.48
CA ASN A 4 -7.34 -2.00 69.75
C ASN A 4 -6.94 -2.87 68.55
N GLU A 5 -7.37 -4.12 68.59
CA GLU A 5 -7.35 -5.07 67.49
C GLU A 5 -8.51 -4.77 66.54
N ILE A 6 -8.23 -4.83 65.24
CA ILE A 6 -9.16 -4.60 64.14
C ILE A 6 -9.89 -5.91 63.83
N GLN A 7 -11.21 -5.89 63.96
CA GLN A 7 -12.09 -7.00 63.64
C GLN A 7 -12.51 -6.89 62.16
N TYR A 8 -12.14 -7.89 61.36
CA TYR A 8 -12.55 -8.06 59.96
C TYR A 8 -14.01 -8.53 59.90
N GLY A 9 -14.87 -7.71 59.27
CA GLY A 9 -16.25 -8.06 58.92
C GLY A 9 -16.41 -8.16 57.40
N SER A 10 -16.90 -9.30 56.95
CA SER A 10 -17.23 -9.65 55.57
C SER A 10 -18.51 -8.97 55.08
N THR A 11 -18.49 -8.36 53.90
CA THR A 11 -19.71 -8.12 53.10
C THR A 11 -19.44 -8.33 51.62
N THR A 12 -20.18 -9.29 51.07
CA THR A 12 -20.36 -9.60 49.66
C THR A 12 -21.19 -8.49 48.99
N THR A 13 -20.71 -7.87 47.92
CA THR A 13 -21.57 -7.17 46.95
C THR A 13 -21.10 -7.39 45.51
N ASP A 14 -21.90 -8.21 44.83
CA ASP A 14 -22.40 -8.14 43.46
C ASP A 14 -21.64 -7.30 42.41
N ASN A 15 -21.25 -7.98 41.33
CA ASN A 15 -20.45 -7.45 40.23
C ASN A 15 -21.34 -7.32 38.99
N THR A 16 -22.14 -6.24 38.92
CA THR A 16 -22.93 -5.88 37.74
C THR A 16 -22.38 -4.60 37.11
N THR A 17 -21.61 -4.76 36.03
CA THR A 17 -21.10 -3.63 35.23
C THR A 17 -22.15 -3.25 34.17
N PRO A 18 -22.69 -2.02 34.14
CA PRO A 18 -23.58 -1.60 33.05
C PRO A 18 -22.82 -1.21 31.79
N ARG A 19 -23.36 -1.66 30.65
CA ARG A 19 -22.93 -1.39 29.26
C ARG A 19 -23.11 0.12 28.93
N PRO A 20 -22.14 0.81 28.32
CA PRO A 20 -22.28 2.23 28.00
C PRO A 20 -23.31 2.46 26.88
N THR A 21 -24.30 3.31 27.15
CA THR A 21 -25.32 3.75 26.21
C THR A 21 -24.76 4.81 25.26
N ALA A 22 -25.06 4.64 23.96
CA ALA A 22 -24.63 5.54 22.90
C ALA A 22 -25.27 6.93 23.05
N ARG A 23 -24.48 7.93 23.43
CA ARG A 23 -24.89 9.34 23.47
C ARG A 23 -24.79 9.93 22.06
N ARG A 24 -25.95 10.25 21.45
CA ARG A 24 -26.02 10.96 20.15
C ARG A 24 -25.46 12.37 20.30
N VAL A 25 -24.29 12.63 19.73
CA VAL A 25 -23.77 13.99 19.54
C VAL A 25 -24.48 14.59 18.32
N ARG A 26 -25.29 15.63 18.52
CA ARG A 26 -25.85 16.45 17.44
C ARG A 26 -24.80 17.46 17.01
N THR A 27 -24.05 17.18 15.94
CA THR A 27 -23.22 18.19 15.26
C THR A 27 -24.14 19.09 14.43
N ARG A 28 -24.20 20.38 14.78
CA ARG A 28 -24.83 21.41 13.96
C ARG A 28 -23.92 21.66 12.75
N ALA A 29 -24.41 21.39 11.54
CA ALA A 29 -23.77 21.80 10.31
C ALA A 29 -23.89 23.33 10.16
N ALA A 30 -22.75 24.02 10.11
CA ALA A 30 -22.70 25.41 9.66
C ALA A 30 -22.66 25.42 8.13
N ALA A 31 -23.70 25.99 7.50
CA ALA A 31 -23.73 26.22 6.06
C ALA A 31 -22.81 27.40 5.73
N ILE A 32 -21.72 27.14 5.01
CA ILE A 32 -20.89 28.17 4.40
C ILE A 32 -21.53 28.52 3.05
N ALA A 33 -22.09 29.72 2.93
CA ALA A 33 -22.57 30.26 1.67
C ALA A 33 -21.38 30.61 0.77
N LEU A 34 -21.24 29.91 -0.35
CA LEU A 34 -20.33 30.26 -1.44
C LEU A 34 -20.94 31.44 -2.22
N VAL A 35 -20.34 32.62 -2.08
CA VAL A 35 -20.60 33.76 -2.96
C VAL A 35 -19.82 33.57 -4.25
N SER A 36 -20.54 33.31 -5.35
CA SER A 36 -19.99 33.29 -6.70
C SER A 36 -19.73 34.71 -7.17
N LEU A 37 -18.46 35.12 -7.24
CA LEU A 37 -18.06 36.32 -8.00
C LEU A 37 -17.76 35.92 -9.45
N LEU A 38 -18.63 36.36 -10.36
CA LEU A 38 -18.31 36.44 -11.78
C LEU A 38 -17.26 37.54 -12.00
N ALA A 39 -16.09 37.16 -12.51
CA ALA A 39 -15.16 38.09 -13.13
C ALA A 39 -15.09 37.78 -14.63
N ALA A 40 -15.71 38.65 -15.42
CA ALA A 40 -15.44 38.78 -16.84
C ALA A 40 -14.09 39.50 -17.02
N GLY A 41 -13.24 38.98 -17.89
CA GLY A 41 -11.95 39.60 -18.21
C GLY A 41 -11.15 38.74 -19.17
N GLY A 42 -11.35 38.98 -20.47
CA GLY A 42 -10.55 38.37 -21.52
C GLY A 42 -9.12 38.90 -21.50
N ALA A 43 -8.16 38.01 -21.72
CA ALA A 43 -6.83 38.35 -22.18
C ALA A 43 -6.36 37.20 -23.09
N ALA A 44 -6.11 37.54 -24.34
CA ALA A 44 -5.57 36.66 -25.36
C ALA A 44 -4.13 36.28 -25.02
N CYS A 45 -3.80 34.99 -25.08
CA CYS A 45 -2.42 34.52 -25.12
C CYS A 45 -2.16 33.95 -26.52
N ALA A 46 -1.28 34.63 -27.25
CA ALA A 46 -0.70 34.16 -28.50
C ALA A 46 0.26 32.99 -28.22
N ALA A 47 0.18 31.95 -29.04
CA ALA A 47 1.12 30.85 -29.09
C ALA A 47 2.34 31.22 -29.97
N PRO A 48 3.56 30.77 -29.66
CA PRO A 48 4.60 30.65 -30.66
C PRO A 48 4.61 29.24 -31.29
N ALA A 49 4.91 29.23 -32.58
CA ALA A 49 4.88 28.09 -33.48
C ALA A 49 5.98 27.05 -33.18
N GLU A 50 5.61 25.77 -33.31
CA GLU A 50 6.54 24.65 -33.47
C GLU A 50 7.09 24.64 -34.91
N GLN A 51 8.41 24.63 -35.05
CA GLN A 51 9.10 24.26 -36.30
C GLN A 51 9.82 22.93 -36.11
N SER A 52 9.45 22.00 -36.99
CA SER A 52 10.07 20.72 -37.30
C SER A 52 11.54 20.84 -37.71
N GLY A 53 12.37 19.86 -37.34
CA GLY A 53 13.65 19.62 -38.00
C GLY A 53 14.61 18.69 -37.27
N SER A 54 14.66 17.42 -37.67
CA SER A 54 15.85 16.55 -37.57
C SER A 54 16.55 16.61 -38.94
N PRO A 55 17.90 16.54 -39.07
CA PRO A 55 18.58 15.23 -39.12
C PRO A 55 20.08 15.20 -38.69
N GLY A 56 20.62 13.98 -38.48
CA GLY A 56 22.02 13.67 -38.83
C GLY A 56 23.00 13.20 -37.72
N THR A 57 23.24 11.89 -37.65
CA THR A 57 24.56 11.26 -37.34
C THR A 57 25.53 11.51 -38.52
N PRO A 58 26.90 11.50 -38.42
CA PRO A 58 27.72 10.40 -37.87
C PRO A 58 29.09 10.77 -37.22
N ALA A 59 29.71 9.82 -36.49
CA ALA A 59 31.16 9.55 -36.27
C ALA A 59 31.31 8.82 -34.91
N LYS A 60 31.78 7.57 -34.75
CA LYS A 60 33.00 6.84 -35.16
C LYS A 60 34.32 7.46 -34.64
N GLN A 61 34.80 6.91 -33.51
CA GLN A 61 36.16 7.06 -33.00
C GLN A 61 36.47 5.74 -32.25
N SER A 62 37.00 4.72 -32.94
CA SER A 62 38.42 4.43 -33.22
C SER A 62 39.16 3.87 -32.00
N ASP A 63 39.48 2.59 -32.14
CA ASP A 63 40.27 1.75 -31.28
C ASP A 63 41.68 2.29 -31.03
N THR A 64 42.18 2.12 -29.80
CA THR A 64 43.61 1.95 -29.55
C THR A 64 43.84 0.81 -28.58
N LYS A 65 44.83 0.01 -28.95
CA LYS A 65 45.19 -1.34 -28.53
C LYS A 65 46.31 -1.30 -27.48
N GLY A 66 46.28 -2.27 -26.56
CA GLY A 66 47.49 -2.99 -26.12
C GLY A 66 47.91 -2.81 -24.66
N GLY A 67 48.00 -3.92 -23.93
CA GLY A 67 48.75 -3.98 -22.67
C GLY A 67 48.39 -5.09 -21.69
N THR A 68 48.41 -6.36 -22.13
CA THR A 68 48.43 -7.54 -21.23
C THR A 68 49.69 -7.53 -20.37
N LYS A 69 49.54 -7.79 -19.06
CA LYS A 69 50.56 -8.48 -18.26
C LYS A 69 49.88 -9.44 -17.29
N ASP A 70 50.18 -10.72 -17.49
CA ASP A 70 49.94 -11.84 -16.60
C ASP A 70 50.93 -11.82 -15.43
N ASN A 71 50.57 -12.51 -14.34
CA ASN A 71 51.38 -13.37 -13.44
C ASN A 71 50.45 -13.71 -12.24
N GLY A 72 49.99 -14.96 -12.07
CA GLY A 72 50.67 -16.03 -11.31
C GLY A 72 50.57 -15.72 -9.81
N GLY A 73 49.87 -16.45 -8.93
CA GLY A 73 49.81 -17.89 -8.72
C GLY A 73 50.11 -18.14 -7.24
N ASP A 74 49.47 -19.16 -6.65
CA ASP A 74 49.85 -19.90 -5.42
C ASP A 74 49.00 -19.72 -4.15
N ASP A 75 47.98 -20.58 -4.06
CA ASP A 75 47.77 -21.64 -3.05
C ASP A 75 48.04 -21.37 -1.57
N THR A 76 46.97 -21.43 -0.75
CA THR A 76 46.95 -22.27 0.47
C THR A 76 45.54 -22.82 0.73
N ALA A 77 45.46 -24.15 0.83
CA ALA A 77 44.27 -24.91 1.15
C ALA A 77 44.04 -25.04 2.66
N ALA A 78 42.77 -25.06 3.08
CA ALA A 78 42.33 -25.74 4.29
C ALA A 78 40.91 -26.31 4.09
N ALA A 79 40.82 -27.64 4.13
CA ALA A 79 39.60 -28.42 4.30
C ALA A 79 38.91 -28.08 5.64
N GLY A 80 37.62 -28.28 5.90
CA GLY A 80 36.52 -28.91 5.20
C GLY A 80 35.43 -29.17 6.25
N THR A 81 34.14 -28.99 5.92
CA THR A 81 33.00 -29.62 6.60
C THR A 81 31.77 -29.54 5.69
N PRO A 82 31.03 -30.63 5.40
CA PRO A 82 29.90 -30.57 4.49
C PRO A 82 28.68 -30.00 5.21
N ALA A 83 28.14 -28.89 4.72
CA ALA A 83 26.85 -28.40 5.14
C ALA A 83 25.75 -29.33 4.62
N ALA A 84 25.00 -29.93 5.55
CA ALA A 84 23.80 -30.68 5.25
C ALA A 84 22.81 -29.78 4.48
N ALA A 85 22.46 -30.21 3.27
CA ALA A 85 21.41 -29.60 2.47
C ALA A 85 20.05 -29.89 3.13
N LEU A 86 19.50 -28.91 3.84
CA LEU A 86 18.06 -28.85 4.11
C LEU A 86 17.41 -28.10 2.94
N GLY A 87 16.49 -28.79 2.27
CA GLY A 87 15.75 -28.31 1.12
C GLY A 87 15.06 -26.98 1.41
N GLY A 88 15.48 -25.96 0.66
CA GLY A 88 14.73 -24.73 0.50
C GLY A 88 14.01 -24.79 -0.85
N ASP A 89 12.73 -25.11 -0.82
CA ASP A 89 11.80 -24.79 -1.90
C ASP A 89 11.70 -23.26 -1.98
N SER A 90 12.69 -22.65 -2.63
CA SER A 90 12.72 -21.23 -2.88
C SER A 90 12.97 -21.06 -4.36
N ASN A 91 11.86 -21.04 -5.09
CA ASN A 91 11.78 -20.49 -6.42
C ASN A 91 12.09 -18.98 -6.33
N ILE A 92 13.34 -18.62 -6.02
CA ILE A 92 13.84 -17.24 -6.13
C ILE A 92 14.24 -17.07 -7.58
N VAL A 93 13.24 -17.05 -8.47
CA VAL A 93 13.40 -16.26 -9.68
C VAL A 93 13.33 -14.83 -9.17
N ALA A 94 14.49 -14.20 -8.99
CA ALA A 94 14.63 -12.76 -8.80
C ALA A 94 14.19 -12.06 -10.10
N LEU A 95 12.90 -12.12 -10.41
CA LEU A 95 12.22 -11.19 -11.29
C LEU A 95 12.10 -9.91 -10.49
N ALA A 96 12.50 -8.79 -11.08
CA ALA A 96 12.45 -7.46 -10.48
C ALA A 96 11.35 -7.25 -9.41
N GLY A 97 11.75 -6.99 -8.17
CA GLY A 97 11.02 -6.12 -7.23
C GLY A 97 9.73 -6.62 -6.57
N ASN A 98 9.65 -7.87 -6.09
CA ASN A 98 8.59 -8.26 -5.16
C ASN A 98 9.03 -8.04 -3.69
N TYR A 99 8.93 -6.80 -3.22
CA TYR A 99 9.29 -6.41 -1.85
C TYR A 99 8.16 -6.61 -0.83
N GLY A 100 7.27 -7.58 -1.04
CA GLY A 100 6.12 -7.81 -0.14
C GLY A 100 5.22 -6.57 -0.03
N SER A 101 4.71 -6.28 1.16
CA SER A 101 3.76 -5.17 1.42
C SER A 101 4.33 -3.77 1.15
N ASP A 102 5.66 -3.63 1.09
CA ASP A 102 6.33 -2.36 0.80
C ASP A 102 6.46 -2.09 -0.70
N THR A 103 6.06 -3.02 -1.56
CA THR A 103 6.18 -2.83 -3.01
C THR A 103 5.39 -1.61 -3.46
N CYS A 104 6.03 -0.73 -4.23
CA CYS A 104 5.36 0.44 -4.77
C CYS A 104 4.44 0.12 -5.95
N ARG A 105 3.40 0.94 -6.10
CA ARG A 105 2.55 0.97 -7.29
C ARG A 105 3.39 1.30 -8.52
N LYS A 106 2.95 0.81 -9.67
CA LYS A 106 3.59 1.08 -10.96
C LYS A 106 3.70 2.59 -11.14
N GLY A 107 4.90 3.06 -11.47
CA GLY A 107 5.22 4.48 -11.61
C GLY A 107 5.83 5.10 -10.34
N TYR A 108 5.80 4.41 -9.20
CA TYR A 108 6.45 4.84 -7.97
C TYR A 108 7.66 3.97 -7.64
N VAL A 109 8.59 4.54 -6.88
CA VAL A 109 9.78 3.87 -6.34
C VAL A 109 9.93 4.22 -4.86
N TRP A 110 10.69 3.43 -4.10
CA TRP A 110 11.08 3.84 -2.76
C TRP A 110 11.91 5.12 -2.81
N ARG A 111 11.64 6.05 -1.89
CA ARG A 111 12.39 7.30 -1.79
C ARG A 111 13.83 7.06 -1.39
N GLU A 112 14.10 6.04 -0.57
CA GLU A 112 15.44 5.64 -0.17
C GLU A 112 16.25 6.80 0.44
N ALA A 113 15.61 7.68 1.21
CA ALA A 113 16.31 8.73 1.97
C ALA A 113 17.32 8.13 2.97
N ARG A 114 17.09 6.89 3.38
CA ARG A 114 18.04 5.97 4.00
C ARG A 114 17.72 4.54 3.53
N PRO A 115 18.57 3.53 3.78
CA PRO A 115 18.32 2.16 3.31
C PRO A 115 16.99 1.54 3.73
N THR A 116 16.39 1.98 4.85
CA THR A 116 15.11 1.47 5.37
C THR A 116 13.92 2.39 5.06
N ASP A 117 14.11 3.44 4.26
CA ASP A 117 13.04 4.36 3.86
C ASP A 117 12.31 3.86 2.61
N HIS A 118 11.27 3.04 2.84
CA HIS A 118 10.42 2.47 1.80
C HIS A 118 9.15 3.30 1.50
N VAL A 119 9.21 4.61 1.69
CA VAL A 119 8.12 5.51 1.29
C VAL A 119 8.05 5.57 -0.23
N CYS A 120 6.90 5.22 -0.82
CA CYS A 120 6.73 5.23 -2.27
C CYS A 120 6.52 6.66 -2.79
N VAL A 121 7.37 7.09 -3.72
CA VAL A 121 7.40 8.44 -4.29
C VAL A 121 7.62 8.41 -5.81
N ASP A 122 7.48 9.56 -6.46
CA ASP A 122 7.88 9.72 -7.86
C ASP A 122 9.40 9.48 -8.00
N PRO A 123 9.89 8.86 -9.09
CA PRO A 123 11.32 8.64 -9.31
C PRO A 123 12.19 9.89 -9.15
N ARG A 124 11.68 11.08 -9.52
CA ARG A 124 12.40 12.35 -9.36
C ARG A 124 12.62 12.71 -7.90
N VAL A 125 11.70 12.35 -7.01
CA VAL A 125 11.82 12.59 -5.56
C VAL A 125 12.87 11.68 -4.94
N ARG A 126 13.00 10.42 -5.42
CA ARG A 126 14.10 9.55 -5.01
C ARG A 126 15.45 10.15 -5.41
N ASP A 127 15.55 10.67 -6.62
CA ASP A 127 16.77 11.31 -7.11
C ASP A 127 17.10 12.58 -6.29
N GLN A 128 16.09 13.40 -5.97
CA GLN A 128 16.23 14.55 -5.07
C GLN A 128 16.72 14.12 -3.68
N ALA A 129 16.12 13.09 -3.08
CA ALA A 129 16.50 12.62 -1.74
C ALA A 129 17.97 12.17 -1.69
N ARG A 130 18.48 11.55 -2.76
CA ARG A 130 19.92 11.21 -2.86
C ARG A 130 20.80 12.45 -2.98
N ASN A 131 20.39 13.46 -3.75
CA ASN A 131 21.11 14.72 -3.86
C ASN A 131 21.14 15.47 -2.53
N ASP A 132 20.02 15.53 -1.80
CA ASP A 132 19.95 16.13 -0.47
C ASP A 132 20.92 15.45 0.49
N ASN A 133 20.96 14.11 0.49
CA ASN A 133 21.90 13.34 1.30
C ASN A 133 23.37 13.65 0.93
N ALA A 134 23.67 13.80 -0.36
CA ALA A 134 25.03 14.11 -0.83
C ALA A 134 25.47 15.55 -0.49
N GLN A 135 24.53 16.48 -0.34
CA GLN A 135 24.79 17.88 0.00
C GLN A 135 24.54 18.20 1.49
N ALA A 136 24.21 17.19 2.31
CA ALA A 136 23.79 17.39 3.69
C ALA A 136 24.79 18.23 4.50
N ASP A 137 26.10 17.96 4.34
CA ASP A 137 27.16 18.68 5.04
C ASP A 137 27.37 20.10 4.52
N ALA A 138 27.17 20.33 3.22
CA ALA A 138 27.32 21.65 2.60
C ALA A 138 26.25 22.65 3.07
N HIS A 139 25.12 22.15 3.57
CA HIS A 139 24.01 22.97 4.08
C HIS A 139 24.00 23.09 5.62
N ARG A 140 25.02 22.56 6.31
CA ARG A 140 25.20 22.76 7.75
C ARG A 140 25.83 24.12 8.07
N SER A 141 25.50 24.64 9.24
CA SER A 141 26.12 25.86 9.76
C SER A 141 27.56 25.58 10.18
N PRO A 142 28.56 26.36 9.71
CA PRO A 142 29.97 26.15 10.07
C PRO A 142 30.28 26.29 11.57
N GLY A 143 29.40 26.92 12.34
CA GLY A 143 29.64 27.33 13.73
C GLY A 143 28.98 26.45 14.80
N ASN A 144 28.40 25.29 14.46
CA ASN A 144 27.63 24.45 15.39
C ASN A 144 26.62 25.30 16.19
N GLY A 145 25.61 25.85 15.51
CA GLY A 145 24.60 26.73 16.12
C GLY A 145 23.82 26.09 17.28
N GLY A 146 22.72 26.71 17.72
CA GLY A 146 21.96 26.26 18.90
C GLY A 146 21.51 24.77 18.91
N ASN A 147 21.56 24.08 17.77
CA ASN A 147 21.24 22.67 17.60
C ASN A 147 22.48 21.75 17.43
N GLY A 148 23.69 22.22 17.76
CA GLY A 148 24.92 21.44 17.67
C GLY A 148 25.44 21.24 16.23
N PRO A 149 26.24 20.18 15.97
CA PRO A 149 26.86 19.93 14.66
C PRO A 149 25.89 19.74 13.50
N ASP A 150 24.64 19.37 13.79
CA ASP A 150 23.60 19.18 12.78
C ASP A 150 22.79 20.45 12.49
N ALA A 151 23.15 21.60 13.09
CA ALA A 151 22.44 22.84 12.84
C ALA A 151 22.51 23.23 11.35
N CYS A 152 21.36 23.47 10.72
CA CYS A 152 21.33 23.93 9.34
C CYS A 152 21.76 25.39 9.20
N ALA A 153 22.40 25.72 8.08
CA ALA A 153 22.72 27.08 7.71
C ALA A 153 21.45 27.92 7.49
N THR A 154 21.56 29.24 7.55
CA THR A 154 20.45 30.17 7.33
C THR A 154 19.75 29.88 5.99
N GLY A 155 18.44 29.70 6.02
CA GLY A 155 17.61 29.37 4.85
C GLY A 155 17.35 27.88 4.65
N TYR A 156 18.06 27.00 5.37
CA TYR A 156 17.86 25.55 5.34
C TYR A 156 17.19 25.05 6.62
N VAL A 157 16.52 23.91 6.52
CA VAL A 157 15.89 23.21 7.65
C VAL A 157 16.18 21.72 7.54
N TRP A 158 16.07 20.99 8.65
CA TRP A 158 16.08 19.53 8.58
C TRP A 158 14.93 19.06 7.69
N ARG A 159 15.20 18.14 6.77
CA ARG A 159 14.20 17.60 5.85
C ARG A 159 13.12 16.79 6.57
N ASP A 160 13.47 16.13 7.68
CA ASP A 160 12.53 15.36 8.52
C ASP A 160 11.73 14.32 7.72
N ALA A 161 12.43 13.64 6.80
CA ALA A 161 11.89 12.57 5.98
C ALA A 161 11.40 11.37 6.80
N TYR A 162 12.03 11.15 7.95
CA TYR A 162 11.75 10.09 8.91
C TYR A 162 12.23 10.55 10.30
N PRO A 163 11.81 9.90 11.40
CA PRO A 163 12.29 10.25 12.74
C PRO A 163 13.82 10.20 12.82
N GLY A 164 14.42 11.36 13.12
CA GLY A 164 15.89 11.53 13.18
C GLY A 164 16.56 11.89 11.86
N ASP A 165 15.82 12.27 10.81
CA ASP A 165 16.42 12.80 9.58
C ASP A 165 16.88 14.25 9.75
N LEU A 166 18.18 14.42 10.00
CA LEU A 166 18.84 15.72 10.21
C LEU A 166 19.51 16.27 8.93
N VAL A 167 19.20 15.71 7.76
CA VAL A 167 19.70 16.24 6.48
C VAL A 167 19.15 17.66 6.27
N CYS A 168 20.04 18.62 6.08
CA CYS A 168 19.67 20.01 5.82
C CYS A 168 19.27 20.19 4.35
N ALA A 169 18.03 20.63 4.13
CA ALA A 169 17.43 20.83 2.81
C ALA A 169 16.58 22.11 2.77
N ASP A 170 16.14 22.49 1.56
CA ASP A 170 15.24 23.63 1.37
C ASP A 170 13.91 23.38 2.13
N PRO A 171 13.29 24.40 2.76
CA PRO A 171 12.01 24.25 3.47
C PRO A 171 10.89 23.59 2.65
N ARG A 172 10.88 23.76 1.33
CA ARG A 172 9.93 23.10 0.43
C ARG A 172 10.13 21.59 0.37
N VAL A 173 11.37 21.10 0.52
CA VAL A 173 11.69 19.67 0.57
C VAL A 173 11.16 19.05 1.86
N ARG A 174 11.23 19.76 3.00
CA ARG A 174 10.61 19.29 4.25
C ARG A 174 9.09 19.10 4.09
N GLU A 175 8.43 20.07 3.46
CA GLU A 175 6.99 19.97 3.19
C GLU A 175 6.67 18.84 2.20
N GLN A 176 7.47 18.68 1.14
CA GLN A 176 7.34 17.58 0.18
C GLN A 176 7.50 16.21 0.88
N ALA A 177 8.51 16.05 1.74
CA ALA A 177 8.73 14.83 2.51
C ALA A 177 7.54 14.49 3.42
N ARG A 178 6.94 15.50 4.07
CA ARG A 178 5.72 15.34 4.88
C ARG A 178 4.54 14.87 4.02
N ILE A 179 4.34 15.45 2.84
CA ILE A 179 3.29 15.04 1.90
C ILE A 179 3.53 13.61 1.41
N ASP A 180 4.76 13.24 1.08
CA ASP A 180 5.09 11.89 0.63
C ASP A 180 4.86 10.84 1.71
N ASN A 181 5.23 11.14 2.95
CA ASN A 181 4.92 10.28 4.09
C ASN A 181 3.40 10.10 4.27
N ALA A 182 2.61 11.16 4.11
CA ALA A 182 1.16 11.10 4.20
C ALA A 182 0.51 10.29 3.05
N GLN A 183 1.14 10.22 1.88
CA GLN A 183 0.67 9.49 0.70
C GLN A 183 1.29 8.08 0.57
N ALA A 184 2.16 7.69 1.51
CA ALA A 184 2.92 6.45 1.41
C ALA A 184 2.03 5.21 1.25
N ASP A 185 0.92 5.15 1.99
CA ASP A 185 -0.04 4.04 1.96
C ASP A 185 -0.76 3.95 0.60
N ASP A 186 -1.26 5.06 0.05
CA ASP A 186 -1.94 5.09 -1.27
C ASP A 186 -1.05 4.56 -2.39
N ARG A 187 0.27 4.71 -2.24
CA ARG A 187 1.26 4.40 -3.27
C ARG A 187 1.84 2.98 -3.17
N ARG A 188 1.35 2.14 -2.25
CA ARG A 188 1.77 0.73 -2.09
C ARG A 188 0.88 -0.26 -2.85
N VAL A 189 1.44 -1.42 -3.16
CA VAL A 189 0.78 -2.60 -3.76
C VAL A 189 0.83 -3.76 -2.77
N SER A 190 0.01 -3.68 -1.72
CA SER A 190 -0.17 -4.78 -0.77
C SER A 190 -1.20 -5.80 -1.26
N THR A 191 -1.96 -5.51 -2.35
CA THR A 191 -2.99 -6.40 -2.93
C THR A 191 -3.92 -6.98 -1.87
N ARG A 192 -4.50 -6.10 -1.05
CA ARG A 192 -5.37 -6.54 0.05
C ARG A 192 -6.72 -6.95 -0.49
N VAL A 193 -7.18 -8.14 -0.13
CA VAL A 193 -8.49 -8.67 -0.54
C VAL A 193 -9.26 -9.12 0.70
N TRP A 194 -10.55 -8.80 0.76
CA TRP A 194 -11.47 -9.23 1.81
C TRP A 194 -12.82 -9.59 1.21
N LYS A 195 -13.66 -10.26 2.00
CA LYS A 195 -15.03 -10.59 1.60
C LYS A 195 -16.05 -9.84 2.43
N SER A 196 -17.17 -9.52 1.80
CA SER A 196 -18.42 -9.15 2.45
C SER A 196 -19.55 -10.04 1.92
N ARG A 197 -20.71 -9.95 2.55
CA ARG A 197 -21.93 -10.59 2.05
C ARG A 197 -22.70 -9.59 1.20
N TRP A 198 -23.31 -10.08 0.15
CA TRP A 198 -24.34 -9.35 -0.59
C TRP A 198 -25.55 -10.28 -0.78
N TYR A 199 -26.73 -9.69 -0.87
CA TYR A 199 -27.97 -10.41 -1.11
C TYR A 199 -28.47 -10.02 -2.50
N PRO A 200 -28.86 -10.99 -3.35
CA PRO A 200 -29.63 -10.63 -4.53
C PRO A 200 -30.87 -9.87 -4.07
N GLY A 201 -31.22 -8.82 -4.80
CA GLY A 201 -32.46 -8.06 -4.57
C GLY A 201 -33.59 -8.68 -5.38
N SER A 202 -34.83 -8.57 -4.90
CA SER A 202 -35.99 -9.16 -5.57
C SER A 202 -36.11 -8.60 -6.98
N GLN A 203 -36.07 -9.45 -7.99
CA GLN A 203 -36.56 -9.07 -9.32
C GLN A 203 -38.09 -9.06 -9.23
N SER A 204 -38.69 -7.94 -8.79
CA SER A 204 -40.13 -7.76 -8.87
C SER A 204 -40.49 -7.58 -10.34
N ASN A 205 -40.93 -8.66 -10.99
CA ASN A 205 -41.31 -8.67 -12.38
C ASN A 205 -42.78 -8.25 -12.55
N GLY A 206 -43.21 -7.14 -11.92
CA GLY A 206 -44.54 -6.52 -12.06
C GLY A 206 -45.78 -7.37 -11.74
N ASP A 207 -45.61 -8.67 -11.53
CA ASP A 207 -46.65 -9.65 -11.25
C ASP A 207 -46.35 -10.27 -9.88
N THR A 208 -47.40 -10.28 -9.06
CA THR A 208 -47.57 -10.97 -7.78
C THR A 208 -46.29 -11.54 -7.15
N GLY A 209 -45.79 -10.84 -6.12
CA GLY A 209 -44.52 -11.12 -5.44
C GLY A 209 -44.30 -12.60 -5.12
N THR A 210 -43.49 -13.26 -5.94
CA THR A 210 -42.77 -14.46 -5.52
C THR A 210 -41.46 -13.97 -4.90
N SER A 211 -41.43 -13.89 -3.58
CA SER A 211 -40.16 -13.87 -2.85
C SER A 211 -39.44 -15.16 -3.23
N ARG A 212 -38.52 -15.10 -4.19
CA ARG A 212 -37.68 -16.25 -4.50
C ARG A 212 -36.88 -16.57 -3.24
N SER A 213 -36.76 -17.85 -2.88
CA SER A 213 -35.98 -18.29 -1.71
C SER A 213 -34.49 -17.91 -1.81
N ASP A 214 -34.04 -17.47 -2.98
CA ASP A 214 -32.66 -17.06 -3.23
C ASP A 214 -32.27 -15.69 -2.67
N GLN A 215 -33.25 -14.85 -2.30
CA GLN A 215 -33.08 -13.46 -1.84
C GLN A 215 -32.46 -13.37 -0.44
N ASP A 216 -32.79 -14.30 0.45
CA ASP A 216 -32.26 -14.34 1.83
C ASP A 216 -30.94 -15.12 1.94
N ILE A 217 -30.49 -15.70 0.84
CA ILE A 217 -29.25 -16.48 0.81
C ILE A 217 -28.06 -15.53 0.56
N PRO A 218 -27.14 -15.38 1.53
CA PRO A 218 -26.00 -14.49 1.35
C PRO A 218 -25.05 -15.04 0.30
N ARG A 219 -24.61 -14.18 -0.63
CA ARG A 219 -23.58 -14.46 -1.62
C ARG A 219 -22.27 -13.80 -1.24
N ILE A 220 -21.17 -14.35 -1.72
CA ILE A 220 -19.83 -13.78 -1.51
C ILE A 220 -19.66 -12.56 -2.43
N GLN A 221 -19.28 -11.43 -1.84
CA GLN A 221 -18.70 -10.29 -2.55
C GLN A 221 -17.22 -10.21 -2.19
N LEU A 222 -16.36 -10.14 -3.21
CA LEU A 222 -14.93 -9.88 -3.04
C LEU A 222 -14.69 -8.39 -3.17
N ASN A 223 -13.92 -7.84 -2.25
CA ASN A 223 -13.50 -6.45 -2.27
C ASN A 223 -11.98 -6.40 -2.15
N GLY A 224 -11.37 -5.35 -2.66
CA GLY A 224 -9.93 -5.17 -2.54
C GLY A 224 -9.51 -3.72 -2.65
N ASP A 225 -8.32 -3.44 -2.14
CA ASP A 225 -7.61 -2.17 -2.29
C ASP A 225 -6.08 -2.38 -2.32
N HIS A 226 -5.31 -1.30 -2.51
CA HIS A 226 -3.87 -1.35 -2.77
C HIS A 226 -3.50 -2.16 -4.02
N TYR A 227 -4.28 -2.00 -5.08
CA TYR A 227 -3.95 -2.50 -6.41
C TYR A 227 -3.41 -1.34 -7.27
N ASN A 228 -2.74 -1.67 -8.37
CA ASN A 228 -2.61 -0.71 -9.45
C ASN A 228 -3.99 -0.38 -10.04
N LEU A 229 -4.14 0.84 -10.58
CA LEU A 229 -5.35 1.22 -11.29
C LEU A 229 -5.42 0.46 -12.61
N GLY A 230 -6.46 -0.33 -12.81
CA GLY A 230 -6.59 -1.18 -13.99
C GLY A 230 -7.12 -2.57 -13.66
N GLN A 231 -6.85 -3.53 -14.54
CA GLN A 231 -7.50 -4.82 -14.50
C GLN A 231 -7.00 -5.71 -13.33
N VAL A 232 -7.95 -6.30 -12.61
CA VAL A 232 -7.73 -7.31 -11.57
C VAL A 232 -8.53 -8.56 -11.92
N ARG A 233 -7.85 -9.72 -11.92
CA ARG A 233 -8.49 -11.02 -12.09
C ARG A 233 -8.79 -11.64 -10.73
N LEU A 234 -10.00 -12.12 -10.53
CA LEU A 234 -10.45 -12.72 -9.29
C LEU A 234 -10.70 -14.20 -9.51
N VAL A 235 -10.35 -15.02 -8.53
CA VAL A 235 -10.56 -16.46 -8.56
C VAL A 235 -10.93 -16.98 -7.19
N ILE A 236 -11.87 -17.91 -7.15
CA ILE A 236 -12.18 -18.73 -5.98
C ILE A 236 -11.90 -20.18 -6.34
N ARG A 237 -11.05 -20.83 -5.54
CA ARG A 237 -10.63 -22.22 -5.74
C ARG A 237 -11.03 -23.07 -4.55
N ARG A 238 -11.31 -24.35 -4.81
CA ARG A 238 -11.46 -25.36 -3.78
C ARG A 238 -10.08 -25.72 -3.21
N ASN A 239 -9.98 -25.94 -1.90
CA ASN A 239 -8.70 -26.25 -1.26
C ASN A 239 -8.20 -27.67 -1.59
N SER A 240 -9.09 -28.65 -1.78
CA SER A 240 -8.72 -30.05 -1.92
C SER A 240 -8.04 -30.39 -3.25
N ASP A 241 -8.43 -29.73 -4.34
CA ASP A 241 -8.00 -30.06 -5.71
C ASP A 241 -7.63 -28.83 -6.54
N ASN A 242 -7.63 -27.64 -5.91
CA ASN A 242 -7.36 -26.35 -6.56
C ASN A 242 -8.30 -26.02 -7.74
N ARG A 243 -9.45 -26.72 -7.86
CA ARG A 243 -10.45 -26.49 -8.91
C ARG A 243 -11.01 -25.08 -8.81
N VAL A 244 -11.06 -24.39 -9.94
CA VAL A 244 -11.74 -23.08 -10.04
C VAL A 244 -13.23 -23.29 -9.86
N LEU A 245 -13.78 -22.72 -8.79
CA LEU A 245 -15.20 -22.73 -8.51
C LEU A 245 -15.89 -21.49 -9.07
N TRP A 246 -15.16 -20.38 -9.13
CA TRP A 246 -15.60 -19.14 -9.73
C TRP A 246 -14.39 -18.30 -10.16
N SER A 247 -14.57 -17.54 -11.23
CA SER A 247 -13.61 -16.53 -11.65
C SER A 247 -14.32 -15.31 -12.21
N GLY A 248 -13.68 -14.16 -12.14
CA GLY A 248 -14.19 -12.94 -12.77
C GLY A 248 -13.09 -11.91 -12.95
N THR A 249 -13.44 -10.84 -13.66
CA THR A 249 -12.56 -9.69 -13.88
C THR A 249 -13.27 -8.43 -13.39
N VAL A 250 -12.48 -7.51 -12.84
CA VAL A 250 -12.91 -6.18 -12.39
C VAL A 250 -11.80 -5.17 -12.67
N ASN A 251 -12.15 -3.90 -12.83
CA ASN A 251 -11.15 -2.83 -12.85
C ASN A 251 -11.06 -2.22 -11.46
N ALA A 252 -9.85 -2.16 -10.91
CA ALA A 252 -9.52 -1.37 -9.73
C ALA A 252 -9.49 0.10 -10.12
N THR A 253 -10.33 0.90 -9.46
CA THR A 253 -10.48 2.34 -9.68
C THR A 253 -10.26 3.10 -8.37
N ARG A 254 -10.16 4.43 -8.45
CA ARG A 254 -10.09 5.24 -7.23
C ARG A 254 -11.48 5.34 -6.60
N HIS A 255 -11.56 5.03 -5.31
CA HIS A 255 -12.73 5.26 -4.49
C HIS A 255 -12.29 6.00 -3.22
N ALA A 256 -13.09 6.98 -2.78
CA ALA A 256 -12.81 7.70 -1.55
C ALA A 256 -12.77 6.74 -0.36
N GLY A 257 -11.78 6.90 0.52
CA GLY A 257 -11.58 6.04 1.70
C GLY A 257 -10.80 4.75 1.44
N PHE A 258 -10.32 4.51 0.22
CA PHE A 258 -9.48 3.35 -0.10
C PHE A 258 -8.14 3.81 -0.68
N ALA A 259 -7.06 3.14 -0.26
CA ALA A 259 -5.72 3.37 -0.78
C ALA A 259 -5.52 2.62 -2.11
N GLY A 260 -4.84 3.27 -3.05
CA GLY A 260 -4.55 2.72 -4.35
C GLY A 260 -5.79 2.52 -5.23
N GLY A 261 -5.71 1.54 -6.13
CA GLY A 261 -6.86 1.02 -6.84
C GLY A 261 -7.66 0.10 -5.95
N SER A 262 -8.98 0.27 -5.95
CA SER A 262 -9.92 -0.54 -5.18
C SER A 262 -11.09 -1.03 -6.04
N PHE A 263 -11.72 -2.12 -5.61
CA PHE A 263 -12.84 -2.73 -6.32
C PHE A 263 -13.79 -3.45 -5.38
N GLY A 264 -15.01 -3.66 -5.86
CA GLY A 264 -15.96 -4.63 -5.32
C GLY A 264 -16.54 -5.47 -6.45
N LYS A 265 -16.59 -6.80 -6.27
CA LYS A 265 -17.16 -7.73 -7.24
C LYS A 265 -18.05 -8.75 -6.55
N ARG A 266 -19.33 -8.72 -6.92
CA ARG A 266 -20.34 -9.70 -6.50
C ARG A 266 -20.13 -11.02 -7.25
N THR A 267 -20.17 -12.12 -6.51
CA THR A 267 -20.18 -13.49 -7.06
C THR A 267 -21.58 -14.10 -6.93
N ASN A 268 -21.86 -15.15 -7.69
CA ASN A 268 -23.08 -15.95 -7.50
C ASN A 268 -22.90 -17.09 -6.48
N LEU A 269 -21.73 -17.21 -5.84
CA LEU A 269 -21.46 -18.25 -4.86
C LEU A 269 -22.05 -17.91 -3.50
N THR A 270 -22.78 -18.85 -2.91
CA THR A 270 -23.29 -18.74 -1.54
C THR A 270 -22.14 -18.64 -0.54
N ASP A 271 -22.23 -17.70 0.41
CA ASP A 271 -21.30 -17.59 1.53
C ASP A 271 -21.69 -18.56 2.64
N CYS A 272 -21.19 -19.79 2.54
CA CYS A 272 -21.55 -20.87 3.45
C CYS A 272 -21.03 -20.67 4.88
N SER A 273 -20.16 -19.70 5.10
CA SER A 273 -19.73 -19.31 6.45
C SER A 273 -20.89 -18.73 7.26
N ALA A 274 -21.94 -18.19 6.61
CA ALA A 274 -23.16 -17.75 7.28
C ALA A 274 -23.90 -18.91 7.98
N TYR A 275 -23.68 -20.15 7.55
CA TYR A 275 -24.29 -21.35 8.08
C TYR A 275 -23.30 -22.22 8.89
N GLY A 276 -22.20 -21.62 9.38
CA GLY A 276 -21.20 -22.32 10.19
C GLY A 276 -20.40 -23.39 9.44
N ARG A 277 -20.41 -23.38 8.10
CA ARG A 277 -19.66 -24.37 7.32
C ARG A 277 -18.16 -24.07 7.36
N PRO A 278 -17.31 -25.11 7.50
CA PRO A 278 -15.86 -24.93 7.55
C PRO A 278 -15.34 -24.36 6.24
N VAL A 279 -14.16 -23.73 6.31
CA VAL A 279 -13.44 -23.25 5.13
C VAL A 279 -13.06 -24.45 4.26
N ASN A 280 -13.47 -24.41 3.00
CA ASN A 280 -13.18 -25.44 2.01
C ASN A 280 -12.60 -24.88 0.70
N GLY A 281 -12.38 -23.56 0.64
CA GLY A 281 -11.78 -22.88 -0.49
C GLY A 281 -11.02 -21.62 -0.09
N HIS A 282 -10.43 -20.97 -1.08
CA HIS A 282 -9.80 -19.67 -0.94
C HIS A 282 -10.10 -18.79 -2.16
N ALA A 283 -10.25 -17.49 -1.91
CA ALA A 283 -10.28 -16.46 -2.92
C ALA A 283 -8.89 -15.83 -3.06
N GLN A 284 -8.53 -15.44 -4.28
CA GLN A 284 -7.37 -14.60 -4.54
C GLN A 284 -7.69 -13.59 -5.65
N ALA A 285 -7.00 -12.47 -5.61
CA ALA A 285 -7.03 -11.43 -6.62
C ALA A 285 -5.64 -11.30 -7.25
N TYR A 286 -5.59 -11.12 -8.56
CA TYR A 286 -4.37 -10.96 -9.33
C TYR A 286 -4.36 -9.58 -9.97
N ASP A 287 -3.43 -8.75 -9.53
CA ASP A 287 -3.12 -7.47 -10.18
C ASP A 287 -2.34 -7.74 -11.46
N VAL A 288 -2.97 -7.50 -12.61
CA VAL A 288 -2.37 -7.76 -13.93
C VAL A 288 -1.20 -6.81 -14.21
N ILE A 289 -1.18 -5.62 -13.59
CA ILE A 289 -0.15 -4.61 -13.86
C ILE A 289 1.14 -4.93 -13.11
N SER A 290 1.04 -5.35 -11.85
CA SER A 290 2.20 -5.75 -11.04
C SER A 290 2.54 -7.23 -11.11
N ASN A 291 1.73 -8.03 -11.82
CA ASN A 291 1.83 -9.49 -11.86
C ASN A 291 1.82 -10.14 -10.46
N ARG A 292 0.97 -9.63 -9.57
CA ARG A 292 0.94 -10.05 -8.16
C ARG A 292 -0.38 -10.69 -7.78
N TRP A 293 -0.27 -11.81 -7.09
CA TRP A 293 -1.38 -12.40 -6.35
C TRP A 293 -1.50 -11.79 -4.94
N SER A 294 -2.73 -11.52 -4.53
CA SER A 294 -3.06 -11.30 -3.13
C SER A 294 -2.75 -12.54 -2.29
N ALA A 295 -2.65 -12.35 -0.98
CA ALA A 295 -2.75 -13.45 -0.03
C ALA A 295 -4.05 -14.25 -0.24
N ARG A 296 -4.04 -15.52 0.16
CA ARG A 296 -5.22 -16.38 0.13
C ARG A 296 -6.24 -15.90 1.16
N LEU A 297 -7.44 -15.56 0.71
CA LEU A 297 -8.58 -15.22 1.56
C LEU A 297 -9.45 -16.48 1.78
N PRO A 298 -9.58 -17.00 3.01
CA PRO A 298 -10.41 -18.17 3.28
C PRO A 298 -11.88 -17.96 2.92
N VAL A 299 -12.50 -18.96 2.25
CA VAL A 299 -13.93 -18.96 1.95
C VAL A 299 -14.56 -20.33 2.21
N SER A 300 -15.86 -20.32 2.54
CA SER A 300 -16.68 -21.51 2.66
C SER A 300 -17.75 -21.45 1.58
N VAL A 301 -17.82 -22.46 0.73
CA VAL A 301 -18.70 -22.51 -0.47
C VAL A 301 -19.32 -23.90 -0.64
N GLY A 302 -20.34 -24.03 -1.50
CA GLY A 302 -20.92 -25.33 -1.88
C GLY A 302 -21.85 -25.97 -0.85
N CYS A 303 -22.43 -25.19 0.05
CA CYS A 303 -23.50 -25.64 0.94
C CYS A 303 -24.83 -25.70 0.19
N ALA A 304 -25.61 -26.74 0.48
CA ALA A 304 -27.02 -26.75 0.14
C ALA A 304 -27.76 -25.71 1.00
N THR A 305 -28.62 -24.95 0.35
CA THR A 305 -29.54 -24.00 0.97
C THR A 305 -30.94 -24.57 0.79
N LEU A 306 -31.59 -24.91 1.91
CA LEU A 306 -32.96 -25.42 1.94
C LEU A 306 -33.96 -24.27 1.78
#